data_AF-A0A067CBS0-F1
#
_entry.id   AF-A0A067CBS0-F1
#
_cell.length_a   1.000
_cell.length_b   1.000
_cell.length_c   1.000
_cell.angle_alpha   90.00
_cell.angle_beta   90.00
_cell.angle_gamma   90.00
#
_symmetry.space_group_name_H-M   'P 1'
#
loop_
_entity.id
_entity.type
_entity.pdbx_description
1 polymer ?
#
loop_
_entity_poly.entity_id
_entity_poly.type
_entity_poly.pdbx_seq_one_letter_code
_entity_poly.pdbx_strand_id
1 'polypeptide(L)'
;MQPTSLLLLALSSVAAASCGVNYGACSAESRCCESALFECVPRGSHHDKFVCEPTWGSAMHAQADHVGLWAQCGGKDFTGSRACPAGAACVTVNEHYAQCQATATDAAHLPTYAQCGGSNNGFDANGKACRDEDTCFRFNAHFWQCLPRNLAFF
;
A
#
# COMPACT_ATOMS: atom_id res chain seq x y z
N MET A 1 35.07 59.06 -33.61
CA MET A 1 35.05 58.99 -32.12
C MET A 1 33.61 58.68 -31.70
N GLN A 2 33.47 57.67 -30.84
CA GLN A 2 32.26 57.00 -30.28
C GLN A 2 31.36 56.14 -31.22
N PRO A 3 30.69 55.07 -30.70
CA PRO A 3 30.79 54.45 -29.37
C PRO A 3 31.09 52.94 -29.37
N THR A 4 31.69 52.51 -28.26
CA THR A 4 31.87 51.14 -27.78
C THR A 4 30.52 50.46 -27.51
N SER A 5 30.29 49.31 -28.14
CA SER A 5 29.16 48.43 -27.83
C SER A 5 29.66 47.26 -26.98
N LEU A 6 29.59 47.40 -25.65
CA LEU A 6 29.79 46.28 -24.72
C LEU A 6 28.53 45.41 -24.74
N LEU A 7 28.61 44.26 -25.39
CA LEU A 7 27.60 43.21 -25.29
C LEU A 7 27.85 42.45 -23.96
N LEU A 8 27.13 42.80 -22.90
CA LEU A 8 27.10 42.02 -21.66
C LEU A 8 26.35 40.71 -21.93
N LEU A 9 27.09 39.61 -22.11
CA LEU A 9 26.54 38.27 -22.00
C LEU A 9 26.24 38.01 -20.52
N ALA A 10 24.96 38.13 -20.15
CA ALA A 10 24.47 37.70 -18.85
C ALA A 10 24.63 36.17 -18.75
N LEU A 11 25.70 35.74 -18.09
CA LEU A 11 25.88 34.36 -17.63
C LEU A 11 24.75 34.05 -16.64
N SER A 12 23.66 33.45 -17.12
CA SER A 12 22.65 32.85 -16.26
C SER A 12 23.32 31.67 -15.57
N SER A 13 23.72 31.83 -14.31
CA SER A 13 24.18 30.71 -13.50
C SER A 13 22.99 29.80 -13.22
N VAL A 14 22.80 28.80 -14.08
CA VAL A 14 21.93 27.66 -13.74
C VAL A 14 22.66 26.91 -12.63
N ALA A 15 22.34 27.23 -11.38
CA ALA A 15 22.71 26.38 -10.27
C ALA A 15 22.04 25.02 -10.51
N ALA A 16 22.82 24.00 -10.86
CA ALA A 16 22.34 22.63 -10.81
C ALA A 16 21.92 22.38 -9.37
N ALA A 17 20.62 22.38 -9.09
CA ALA A 17 20.10 22.13 -7.76
C ALA A 17 20.50 20.69 -7.39
N SER A 18 21.50 20.56 -6.52
CA SER A 18 21.86 19.27 -5.94
C SER A 18 20.66 18.74 -5.16
N CYS A 19 20.42 17.44 -5.25
CA CYS A 19 19.40 16.80 -4.43
C CYS A 19 19.74 16.92 -2.94
N GLY A 20 18.72 16.87 -2.09
CA GLY A 20 18.90 16.92 -0.64
C GLY A 20 19.63 15.67 -0.13
N VAL A 21 20.53 15.83 0.83
CA VAL A 21 21.18 14.70 1.51
C VAL A 21 20.16 13.93 2.35
N ASN A 22 20.40 12.64 2.58
CA ASN A 22 19.54 11.83 3.45
C ASN A 22 19.43 12.46 4.85
N TYR A 23 18.21 12.58 5.40
CA TYR A 23 17.89 13.30 6.64
C TYR A 23 18.20 14.80 6.65
N GLY A 24 18.58 15.37 5.50
CA GLY A 24 18.88 16.78 5.32
C GLY A 24 17.72 17.58 4.73
N ALA A 25 17.95 18.88 4.52
CA ALA A 25 16.99 19.75 3.86
C ALA A 25 16.87 19.42 2.37
N CYS A 26 15.65 19.51 1.85
CA CYS A 26 15.36 19.47 0.42
C CYS A 26 14.48 20.68 0.05
N SER A 27 14.27 20.93 -1.25
CA SER A 27 13.38 22.00 -1.73
C SER A 27 12.13 21.40 -2.37
N ALA A 28 11.01 22.12 -2.28
CA ALA A 28 9.79 21.83 -3.03
C ALA A 28 9.95 21.95 -4.55
N GLU A 29 11.02 22.61 -5.02
CA GLU A 29 11.32 22.84 -6.43
C GLU A 29 12.15 21.70 -7.05
N SER A 30 13.15 21.19 -6.33
CA SER A 30 13.94 20.04 -6.78
C SER A 30 13.30 18.70 -6.39
N ARG A 31 12.51 18.66 -5.30
CA ARG A 31 11.81 17.49 -4.72
C ARG A 31 12.63 16.20 -4.61
N CYS A 32 13.94 16.27 -4.79
CA CYS A 32 14.78 15.11 -4.93
C CYS A 32 15.71 14.95 -3.73
N CYS A 33 15.95 13.70 -3.38
CA CYS A 33 16.93 13.27 -2.37
C CYS A 33 18.00 12.42 -3.07
N GLU A 34 19.21 12.39 -2.53
CA GLU A 34 20.35 11.66 -3.11
C GLU A 34 20.10 10.15 -3.25
N SER A 35 19.21 9.60 -2.42
CA SER A 35 18.78 8.21 -2.48
C SER A 35 17.31 8.11 -2.89
N ALA A 36 17.01 7.15 -3.78
CA ALA A 36 15.65 6.78 -4.13
C ALA A 36 14.86 6.16 -2.95
N LEU A 37 15.53 5.83 -1.83
CA LEU A 37 14.90 5.36 -0.60
C LEU A 37 14.43 6.52 0.30
N PHE A 38 14.60 7.77 -0.12
CA PHE A 38 14.21 8.96 0.64
C PHE A 38 13.27 9.83 -0.18
N GLU A 39 12.22 10.31 0.47
CA GLU A 39 11.22 11.21 -0.08
C GLU A 39 11.36 12.60 0.57
N CYS A 40 11.25 13.65 -0.25
CA CYS A 40 11.26 15.02 0.24
C CYS A 40 9.87 15.38 0.79
N VAL A 41 9.71 15.34 2.12
CA VAL A 41 8.42 15.53 2.79
C VAL A 41 8.37 16.87 3.53
N PRO A 42 7.19 17.52 3.61
CA PRO A 42 7.02 18.73 4.42
C PRO A 42 7.08 18.39 5.92
N ARG A 43 7.74 19.24 6.70
CA ARG A 43 7.90 19.15 8.15
C ARG A 43 7.57 20.51 8.80
N GLY A 44 7.24 20.47 10.09
CA GLY A 44 6.88 21.64 10.88
C GLY A 44 5.40 22.03 10.79
N SER A 45 4.94 22.84 11.74
CA SER A 45 3.53 23.22 11.89
C SER A 45 2.97 24.07 10.76
N HIS A 46 3.84 24.65 9.91
CA HIS A 46 3.46 25.51 8.80
C HIS A 46 3.86 24.95 7.42
N HIS A 47 4.32 23.69 7.34
CA HIS A 47 4.71 23.00 6.10
C HIS A 47 5.68 23.79 5.20
N ASP A 48 6.47 24.68 5.79
CA ASP A 48 7.41 25.59 5.13
C ASP A 48 8.83 25.03 5.08
N LYS A 49 9.10 23.93 5.80
CA LYS A 49 10.38 23.23 5.82
C LYS A 49 10.24 21.86 5.14
N PHE A 50 11.13 21.52 4.22
CA PHE A 50 11.16 20.21 3.58
C PHE A 50 12.43 19.44 3.98
N VAL A 51 12.27 18.15 4.29
CA VAL A 51 13.34 17.27 4.75
C VAL A 51 13.27 15.94 4.01
N CYS A 52 14.43 15.39 3.63
CA CYS A 52 14.55 14.06 3.07
C CYS A 52 14.37 13.01 4.17
N GLU A 53 13.23 12.33 4.17
CA GLU A 53 12.88 11.28 5.13
C GLU A 53 12.81 9.93 4.43
N PRO A 54 13.07 8.82 5.13
CA PRO A 54 13.00 7.50 4.53
C PRO A 54 11.61 7.15 4.03
N THR A 55 11.51 6.57 2.83
CA THR A 55 10.26 6.11 2.22
C THR A 55 9.62 4.96 3.00
N TRP A 56 10.40 4.21 3.77
CA TRP A 56 9.85 3.22 4.70
C TRP A 56 9.05 3.87 5.83
N GLY A 57 9.28 5.14 6.17
CA GLY A 57 8.38 5.90 7.03
C GLY A 57 6.99 6.07 6.38
N SER A 58 6.95 6.51 5.11
CA SER A 58 5.72 6.65 4.33
C SER A 58 5.03 5.30 4.08
N ALA A 59 5.79 4.23 3.79
CA ALA A 59 5.27 2.89 3.58
C ALA A 59 4.75 2.27 4.89
N MET A 60 5.41 2.49 6.02
CA MET A 60 4.93 2.03 7.32
C MET A 60 3.74 2.86 7.82
N HIS A 61 3.64 4.15 7.47
CA HIS A 61 2.46 4.97 7.77
C HIS A 61 1.26 4.57 6.91
N ALA A 62 1.47 4.23 5.63
CA ALA A 62 0.43 3.67 4.77
C ALA A 62 -0.05 2.30 5.26
N GLN A 63 0.82 1.50 5.89
CA GLN A 63 0.45 0.23 6.50
C GLN A 63 -0.21 0.38 7.88
N ALA A 64 0.04 1.49 8.59
CA ALA A 64 -0.47 1.74 9.94
C ALA A 64 -1.98 1.99 9.98
N ASP A 65 -2.60 2.32 8.84
CA ASP A 65 -4.04 2.56 8.77
C ASP A 65 -4.86 1.29 8.59
N HIS A 66 -4.27 0.14 8.23
CA HIS A 66 -5.03 -1.09 8.00
C HIS A 66 -4.96 -2.04 9.21
N VAL A 67 -6.12 -2.45 9.74
CA VAL A 67 -6.16 -3.54 10.72
C VAL A 67 -5.86 -4.88 10.03
N GLY A 68 -5.43 -5.89 10.78
CA GLY A 68 -5.13 -7.21 10.22
C GLY A 68 -6.36 -7.90 9.61
N LEU A 69 -6.11 -8.87 8.73
CA LEU A 69 -7.18 -9.78 8.29
C LEU A 69 -7.76 -10.50 9.54
N TRP A 70 -9.08 -10.64 9.57
CA TRP A 70 -9.88 -11.14 10.69
C TRP A 70 -9.91 -10.27 11.95
N ALA A 71 -9.25 -9.10 11.94
CA ALA A 71 -9.34 -8.13 13.03
C ALA A 71 -10.68 -7.37 13.00
N GLN A 72 -11.05 -6.81 14.14
CA GLN A 72 -12.21 -5.91 14.23
C GLN A 72 -11.93 -4.62 13.46
N CYS A 73 -12.90 -4.21 12.64
CA CYS A 73 -12.85 -3.00 11.82
C CYS A 73 -14.11 -2.12 11.99
N GLY A 74 -15.02 -2.49 12.90
CA GLY A 74 -16.25 -1.75 13.14
C GLY A 74 -17.11 -2.37 14.24
N GLY A 75 -18.24 -1.71 14.49
CA GLY A 75 -19.18 -1.99 15.57
C GLY A 75 -19.68 -0.71 16.23
N LYS A 76 -20.80 -0.79 16.95
CA LYS A 76 -21.52 0.33 17.58
C LYS A 76 -20.64 1.28 18.41
N ASP A 77 -19.59 0.78 19.03
CA ASP A 77 -18.70 1.53 19.93
C ASP A 77 -17.22 1.41 19.56
N PHE A 78 -16.92 0.95 18.33
CA PHE A 78 -15.56 0.71 17.89
C PHE A 78 -14.86 2.02 17.46
N THR A 79 -13.73 2.33 18.11
CA THR A 79 -12.93 3.55 17.87
C THR A 79 -11.60 3.30 17.17
N GLY A 80 -11.30 2.04 16.82
CA GLY A 80 -10.09 1.66 16.10
C GLY A 80 -10.17 1.95 14.60
N SER A 81 -9.12 1.58 13.87
CA SER A 81 -9.12 1.74 12.41
C SER A 81 -10.15 0.83 11.74
N ARG A 82 -10.82 1.37 10.73
CA ARG A 82 -11.84 0.68 9.93
C ARG A 82 -11.31 0.18 8.59
N ALA A 83 -10.07 0.52 8.24
CA ALA A 83 -9.50 0.10 6.97
C ALA A 83 -8.99 -1.34 7.06
N CYS A 84 -9.40 -2.17 6.11
CA CYS A 84 -8.96 -3.55 5.97
C CYS A 84 -7.78 -3.64 5.01
N PRO A 85 -6.94 -4.69 5.10
CA PRO A 85 -5.82 -4.84 4.18
C PRO A 85 -6.35 -5.02 2.75
N ALA A 86 -5.49 -4.79 1.75
CA ALA A 86 -5.86 -4.97 0.36
C ALA A 86 -6.47 -6.36 0.10
N GLY A 87 -7.58 -6.41 -0.63
CA GLY A 87 -8.30 -7.67 -0.87
C GLY A 87 -9.16 -8.18 0.29
N ALA A 88 -9.42 -7.33 1.28
CA ALA A 88 -10.38 -7.59 2.35
C ALA A 88 -11.34 -6.41 2.52
N ALA A 89 -12.54 -6.70 3.01
CA ALA A 89 -13.55 -5.72 3.32
C ALA A 89 -14.02 -5.86 4.76
N CYS A 90 -14.48 -4.75 5.33
CA CYS A 90 -15.04 -4.73 6.67
C CYS A 90 -16.47 -5.26 6.62
N VAL A 91 -16.66 -6.53 6.99
CA VAL A 91 -17.95 -7.22 6.97
C VAL A 91 -18.61 -7.13 8.34
N THR A 92 -19.81 -6.57 8.41
CA THR A 92 -20.61 -6.53 9.64
C THR A 92 -21.06 -7.94 10.01
N VAL A 93 -20.63 -8.42 11.18
CA VAL A 93 -21.04 -9.71 11.72
C VAL A 93 -22.25 -9.53 12.63
N ASN A 94 -22.24 -8.48 13.46
CA ASN A 94 -23.36 -8.05 14.28
C ASN A 94 -23.25 -6.54 14.56
N GLU A 95 -24.22 -5.99 15.33
CA GLU A 95 -24.26 -4.54 15.60
C GLU A 95 -23.01 -4.02 16.33
N HIS A 96 -22.36 -4.86 17.15
CA HIS A 96 -21.18 -4.49 17.96
C HIS A 96 -19.85 -4.92 17.34
N TYR A 97 -19.87 -5.66 16.23
CA TYR A 97 -18.67 -6.27 15.66
C TYR A 97 -18.75 -6.37 14.14
N ALA A 98 -17.81 -5.71 13.48
CA ALA A 98 -17.48 -5.92 12.08
C ALA A 98 -16.02 -6.37 11.96
N GLN A 99 -15.76 -7.25 10.99
CA GLN A 99 -14.48 -7.94 10.84
C GLN A 99 -13.92 -7.76 9.44
N CYS A 100 -12.61 -7.58 9.31
CA CYS A 100 -11.95 -7.62 8.01
C CYS A 100 -11.94 -9.05 7.48
N GLN A 101 -12.73 -9.33 6.45
CA GLN A 101 -12.78 -10.64 5.82
C GLN A 101 -12.26 -10.54 4.39
N ALA A 102 -11.59 -11.61 3.94
CA ALA A 102 -11.09 -11.68 2.58
C ALA A 102 -12.27 -11.63 1.59
N THR A 103 -12.12 -10.85 0.53
CA THR A 103 -13.13 -10.73 -0.51
C THR A 103 -12.66 -11.37 -1.81
N ALA A 104 -13.64 -11.81 -2.61
CA ALA A 104 -13.36 -12.15 -4.00
C ALA A 104 -12.98 -10.88 -4.77
N THR A 105 -12.11 -11.03 -5.77
CA THR A 105 -11.76 -9.94 -6.70
C THR A 105 -12.91 -9.63 -7.65
N ASP A 106 -13.69 -10.64 -8.03
CA ASP A 106 -14.86 -10.53 -8.91
C ASP A 106 -15.79 -11.76 -8.74
N ALA A 107 -16.79 -11.88 -9.63
CA ALA A 107 -17.75 -12.98 -9.60
C ALA A 107 -17.17 -14.35 -10.03
N ALA A 108 -16.04 -14.38 -10.73
CA ALA A 108 -15.35 -15.61 -11.14
C ALA A 108 -14.38 -16.13 -10.08
N HIS A 109 -14.03 -15.31 -9.08
CA HIS A 109 -13.05 -15.66 -8.07
C HIS A 109 -13.65 -15.96 -6.69
N LEU A 110 -12.96 -16.81 -5.94
CA LEU A 110 -13.22 -17.14 -4.55
C LEU A 110 -12.31 -16.29 -3.65
N PRO A 111 -12.79 -15.83 -2.48
CA PRO A 111 -11.93 -15.08 -1.56
C PRO A 111 -10.78 -15.93 -1.02
N THR A 112 -9.72 -15.26 -0.60
CA THR A 112 -8.61 -15.90 0.12
C THR A 112 -9.14 -16.68 1.33
N TYR A 113 -8.62 -17.88 1.55
CA TYR A 113 -9.06 -18.88 2.53
C TYR A 113 -10.42 -19.56 2.26
N ALA A 114 -11.09 -19.27 1.15
CA ALA A 114 -12.27 -20.03 0.75
C ALA A 114 -11.93 -21.48 0.39
N GLN A 115 -12.90 -22.38 0.56
CA GLN A 115 -12.81 -23.71 -0.04
C GLN A 115 -12.81 -23.56 -1.57
N CYS A 116 -11.89 -24.25 -2.26
CA CYS A 116 -11.73 -24.21 -3.71
C CYS A 116 -11.82 -25.59 -4.36
N GLY A 117 -12.03 -26.64 -3.56
CA GLY A 117 -12.18 -28.00 -4.05
C GLY A 117 -12.34 -29.02 -2.93
N GLY A 118 -12.26 -30.29 -3.31
CA GLY A 118 -12.51 -31.44 -2.46
C GLY A 118 -13.99 -31.82 -2.36
N SER A 119 -14.26 -33.01 -1.85
CA SER A 119 -15.62 -33.59 -1.81
C SER A 119 -16.43 -33.28 -0.55
N ASN A 120 -15.89 -32.49 0.39
CA ASN A 120 -16.58 -32.21 1.65
C ASN A 120 -17.89 -31.45 1.42
N ASN A 121 -18.96 -31.84 2.12
CA ASN A 121 -20.29 -31.21 2.06
C ASN A 121 -20.88 -31.04 0.65
N GLY A 122 -20.46 -31.86 -0.33
CA GLY A 122 -20.91 -31.72 -1.72
C GLY A 122 -20.46 -30.40 -2.36
N PHE A 123 -19.29 -29.88 -1.97
CA PHE A 123 -18.76 -28.61 -2.47
C PHE A 123 -18.64 -28.61 -4.00
N ASP A 124 -19.15 -27.55 -4.61
CA ASP A 124 -18.97 -27.23 -6.03
C ASP A 124 -18.49 -25.77 -6.15
N ALA A 125 -17.34 -25.57 -6.79
CA ALA A 125 -16.81 -24.24 -7.05
C ALA A 125 -17.67 -23.43 -8.04
N ASN A 126 -18.62 -24.06 -8.74
CA ASN A 126 -19.48 -23.44 -9.74
C ASN A 126 -18.66 -22.72 -10.83
N GLY A 127 -17.53 -23.33 -11.24
CA GLY A 127 -16.60 -22.75 -12.22
C GLY A 127 -15.72 -21.62 -11.69
N LYS A 128 -15.79 -21.28 -10.39
CA LYS A 128 -14.94 -20.26 -9.79
C LYS A 128 -13.52 -20.77 -9.53
N ALA A 129 -12.55 -19.86 -9.61
CA ALA A 129 -11.16 -20.11 -9.26
C ALA A 129 -10.76 -19.35 -7.99
N CYS A 130 -9.64 -19.71 -7.35
CA CYS A 130 -9.03 -18.80 -6.38
C CYS A 130 -8.56 -17.53 -7.09
N ARG A 131 -8.48 -16.42 -6.34
CA ARG A 131 -7.89 -15.16 -6.84
C ARG A 131 -6.52 -15.42 -7.48
N ASP A 132 -6.13 -14.55 -8.40
CA ASP A 132 -4.86 -14.69 -9.12
C ASP A 132 -3.65 -14.77 -8.16
N GLU A 133 -3.64 -14.08 -7.04
CA GLU A 133 -2.55 -14.14 -6.04
C GLU A 133 -2.56 -15.39 -5.14
N ASP A 134 -3.61 -16.21 -5.23
CA ASP A 134 -3.83 -17.40 -4.41
C ASP A 134 -3.64 -18.69 -5.23
N THR A 135 -3.29 -19.77 -4.55
CA THR A 135 -3.27 -21.14 -5.09
C THR A 135 -4.33 -21.97 -4.39
N CYS A 136 -5.06 -22.78 -5.16
CA CYS A 136 -5.93 -23.79 -4.56
C CYS A 136 -5.09 -24.94 -3.98
N PHE A 137 -4.75 -24.84 -2.70
CA PHE A 137 -3.92 -25.81 -2.01
C PHE A 137 -4.74 -27.02 -1.55
N ARG A 138 -4.29 -28.22 -1.94
CA ARG A 138 -4.94 -29.47 -1.59
C ARG A 138 -4.45 -29.96 -0.22
N PHE A 139 -5.22 -29.70 0.83
CA PHE A 139 -4.94 -30.28 2.16
C PHE A 139 -5.19 -31.79 2.19
N ASN A 140 -6.34 -32.22 1.66
CA ASN A 140 -6.68 -33.64 1.56
C ASN A 140 -7.70 -33.89 0.43
N ALA A 141 -8.22 -35.11 0.28
CA ALA A 141 -9.20 -35.42 -0.76
C ALA A 141 -10.54 -34.66 -0.59
N HIS A 142 -10.87 -34.24 0.63
CA HIS A 142 -12.17 -33.66 0.98
C HIS A 142 -12.16 -32.13 1.05
N PHE A 143 -11.02 -31.52 1.40
CA PHE A 143 -10.94 -30.07 1.63
C PHE A 143 -9.70 -29.46 0.97
N TRP A 144 -9.93 -28.55 0.03
CA TRP A 144 -8.90 -27.76 -0.65
C TRP A 144 -9.21 -26.29 -0.42
N GLN A 145 -8.20 -25.46 -0.20
CA GLN A 145 -8.39 -24.06 0.20
C GLN A 145 -7.56 -23.10 -0.64
N CYS A 146 -8.12 -21.94 -0.97
CA CYS A 146 -7.36 -20.83 -1.54
C CYS A 146 -6.39 -20.29 -0.50
N LEU A 147 -5.09 -20.49 -0.71
CA LEU A 147 -4.04 -19.93 0.14
C LEU A 147 -3.21 -18.95 -0.68
N PRO A 148 -2.78 -17.83 -0.07
CA PRO A 148 -1.78 -16.95 -0.69
C PRO A 148 -0.60 -17.78 -1.20
N ARG A 149 -0.15 -17.51 -2.44
CA ARG A 149 0.92 -18.28 -3.07
C ARG A 149 2.17 -18.35 -2.18
N ASN A 150 2.49 -17.28 -1.45
CA ASN A 150 3.62 -17.24 -0.51
C ASN A 150 3.44 -18.12 0.75
N LEU A 151 2.23 -18.54 1.08
CA LEU A 151 1.93 -19.46 2.18
C LEU A 151 1.80 -20.92 1.73
N ALA A 152 1.55 -21.16 0.44
CA ALA A 152 1.33 -22.50 -0.12
C ALA A 152 2.64 -23.27 -0.48
N PHE A 153 3.82 -22.69 -0.23
CA PHE A 153 5.13 -23.28 -0.55
C PHE A 153 5.95 -23.76 0.67
N PHE A 154 5.30 -24.02 1.82
CA PHE A 154 5.94 -24.65 2.98
C PHE A 154 5.66 -26.16 3.05
#